data_AF-A0A9E5I8L6-F1
#
_entry.id   AF-A0A9E5I8L6-F1
#
_cell.length_a   1.000
_cell.length_b   1.000
_cell.length_c   1.000
_cell.angle_alpha   90.00
_cell.angle_beta   90.00
_cell.angle_gamma   90.00
#
_symmetry.space_group_name_H-M   'P 1'
#
loop_
_entity.id
_entity.type
_entity.pdbx_description
1 polymer ?
#
loop_
_entity_poly.entity_id
_entity_poly.type
_entity_poly.pdbx_seq_one_letter_code
_entity_poly.pdbx_strand_id
1 'polypeptide(L)'
;MSRLFLTTAIDYANAKPHLGHAYEKVLTDTLARFARRTGQTVRFLSGLDEHGQKVQQSAGKSGKTPQEFVDGICGQFLSLWKILRVEPDDFVRTTERRHKKLVAEVLEKLHRQGDIVKGTFKGFYSVRAEQFLTEKERQADGSWPEIYGEVVELTEENYFFQLSKHQDWLRELIQKQPTLIFPEFRAKELLGALEKPLPDLCISRPRSRLAWGIPLPFDENQVTYVWFDALLNYVTGAGNGNGKLGNWEPAVHVIGKDILVPAHGVYWP
;
A
#
# COMPACT_ATOMS: atom_id res chain seq x y z
N MET A 1 -30.09 -6.02 8.00
CA MET A 1 -29.04 -5.43 8.87
C MET A 1 -27.98 -4.83 7.98
N SER A 2 -27.55 -3.59 8.22
CA SER A 2 -26.47 -2.98 7.43
C SER A 2 -25.14 -3.67 7.75
N ARG A 3 -24.28 -3.80 6.74
CA ARG A 3 -22.91 -4.29 6.87
C ARG A 3 -21.96 -3.11 6.81
N LEU A 4 -20.90 -3.15 7.61
CA LEU A 4 -19.85 -2.14 7.60
C LEU A 4 -18.49 -2.83 7.57
N PHE A 5 -17.70 -2.55 6.55
CA PHE A 5 -16.31 -2.98 6.47
C PHE A 5 -15.40 -1.79 6.76
N LEU A 6 -14.72 -1.84 7.90
CA LEU A 6 -13.78 -0.83 8.37
C LEU A 6 -12.36 -1.39 8.28
N THR A 7 -11.42 -0.60 7.78
CA THR A 7 -10.02 -0.98 7.75
C THR A 7 -9.14 0.13 8.33
N THR A 8 -8.02 -0.24 8.96
CA THR A 8 -6.88 0.67 9.08
C THR A 8 -5.95 0.49 7.89
N ALA A 9 -5.01 1.42 7.69
CA ALA A 9 -3.81 1.12 6.94
C ALA A 9 -3.02 -0.03 7.59
N ILE A 10 -2.32 -0.81 6.78
CA ILE A 10 -1.37 -1.82 7.24
C ILE A 10 -0.02 -1.15 7.54
N ASP A 11 0.54 -1.41 8.72
CA ASP A 11 1.77 -0.72 9.17
C ASP A 11 3.02 -1.33 8.50
N TYR A 12 4.03 -0.51 8.23
CA TYR A 12 5.26 -0.99 7.61
C TYR A 12 6.16 -1.73 8.62
N ALA A 13 6.54 -2.97 8.31
CA ALA A 13 7.27 -3.87 9.21
C ALA A 13 8.77 -3.56 9.34
N ASN A 14 9.20 -2.30 9.26
CA ASN A 14 10.61 -1.92 9.36
C ASN A 14 11.03 -1.42 10.75
N ALA A 15 10.07 -1.05 11.59
CA ALA A 15 10.32 -0.41 12.88
C ALA A 15 9.25 -0.77 13.92
N LYS A 16 9.51 -0.38 15.16
CA LYS A 16 8.59 -0.57 16.28
C LYS A 16 7.35 0.34 16.13
N PRO A 17 6.19 -0.07 16.68
CA PRO A 17 5.01 0.78 16.63
C PRO A 17 5.19 2.08 17.44
N HIS A 18 4.54 3.16 16.99
CA HIS A 18 4.56 4.48 17.63
C HIS A 18 3.16 5.07 17.78
N LEU A 19 3.06 6.28 18.37
CA LEU A 19 1.78 6.95 18.66
C LEU A 19 0.87 7.12 17.44
N GLY A 20 1.43 7.45 16.27
CA GLY A 20 0.66 7.55 15.01
C GLY A 20 -0.13 6.27 14.68
N HIS A 21 0.51 5.09 14.77
CA HIS A 21 -0.17 3.81 14.58
C HIS A 21 -1.28 3.63 15.64
N ALA A 22 -0.95 3.87 16.91
CA ALA A 22 -1.92 3.70 18.00
C ALA A 22 -3.19 4.56 17.81
N TYR A 23 -3.03 5.81 17.37
CA TYR A 23 -4.15 6.73 17.15
C TYR A 23 -5.16 6.19 16.13
N GLU A 24 -4.69 5.83 14.94
CA GLU A 24 -5.55 5.31 13.86
C GLU A 24 -6.26 4.02 14.28
N LYS A 25 -5.54 3.11 14.94
CA LYS A 25 -6.07 1.81 15.37
C LYS A 25 -7.13 1.96 16.46
N VAL A 26 -6.90 2.80 17.47
CA VAL A 26 -7.88 3.08 18.54
C VAL A 26 -9.12 3.79 18.00
N LEU A 27 -8.94 4.77 17.10
CA LEU A 27 -10.05 5.47 16.47
C LEU A 27 -10.94 4.49 15.69
N THR A 28 -10.34 3.63 14.86
CA THR A 28 -11.07 2.68 14.02
C THR A 28 -11.75 1.60 14.86
N ASP A 29 -11.10 1.11 15.91
CA ASP A 29 -11.70 0.18 16.87
C ASP A 29 -12.92 0.79 17.58
N THR A 30 -12.84 2.07 17.97
CA THR A 30 -13.96 2.80 18.57
C THR A 30 -15.15 2.88 17.62
N LEU A 31 -14.91 3.19 16.34
CA LEU A 31 -15.95 3.20 15.30
C LEU A 31 -16.57 1.82 15.10
N ALA A 32 -15.75 0.77 15.03
CA ALA A 32 -16.20 -0.60 14.88
C ALA A 32 -17.08 -1.04 16.07
N ARG A 33 -16.65 -0.77 17.32
CA ARG A 33 -17.44 -1.07 18.53
C ARG A 33 -18.76 -0.30 18.56
N PHE A 34 -18.75 0.98 18.20
CA PHE A 34 -19.97 1.78 18.13
C PHE A 34 -20.95 1.24 17.08
N ALA A 35 -20.47 0.89 15.89
CA ALA A 35 -21.28 0.30 14.83
C ALA A 35 -21.87 -1.06 15.24
N ARG A 36 -21.08 -1.93 15.89
CA ARG A 36 -21.58 -3.19 16.46
C ARG A 36 -22.67 -2.93 17.51
N ARG A 37 -22.45 -1.98 18.43
CA ARG A 37 -23.42 -1.60 19.48
C ARG A 37 -24.74 -1.08 18.93
N THR A 38 -24.72 -0.46 17.74
CA THR A 38 -25.92 0.07 17.06
C THR A 38 -26.59 -0.95 16.12
N GLY A 39 -26.17 -2.22 16.17
CA GLY A 39 -26.84 -3.33 15.46
C GLY A 39 -26.31 -3.61 14.05
N GLN A 40 -25.16 -3.04 13.66
CA GLN A 40 -24.55 -3.32 12.36
C GLN A 40 -23.72 -4.60 12.40
N THR A 41 -23.69 -5.33 11.28
CA THR A 41 -22.73 -6.43 11.08
C THR A 41 -21.40 -5.81 10.63
N VAL A 42 -20.42 -5.78 11.52
CA VAL A 42 -19.12 -5.13 11.29
C VAL A 42 -18.06 -6.16 10.95
N ARG A 43 -17.21 -5.83 9.97
CA ARG A 43 -15.90 -6.42 9.79
C ARG A 43 -14.85 -5.33 9.96
N PHE A 44 -13.97 -5.48 10.94
CA PHE A 44 -12.86 -4.57 11.22
C PHE A 44 -11.54 -5.26 10.86
N LEU A 45 -10.81 -4.72 9.90
CA LEU A 45 -9.52 -5.24 9.43
C LEU A 45 -8.37 -4.33 9.85
N SER A 46 -7.26 -4.95 10.26
CA SER A 46 -5.95 -4.32 10.33
C SER A 46 -4.90 -5.25 9.70
N GLY A 47 -3.64 -4.84 9.65
CA GLY A 47 -2.60 -5.68 9.04
C GLY A 47 -1.19 -5.11 9.16
N LEU A 48 -0.24 -5.87 8.61
CA LEU A 48 1.17 -5.51 8.52
C LEU A 48 1.68 -5.66 7.09
N ASP A 49 2.32 -4.61 6.56
CA ASP A 49 3.08 -4.66 5.32
C ASP A 49 4.50 -5.12 5.60
N GLU A 50 4.80 -6.33 5.14
CA GLU A 50 5.99 -7.07 5.49
C GLU A 50 6.99 -7.22 4.35
N HIS A 51 6.71 -6.74 3.14
CA HIS A 51 7.60 -6.88 2.00
C HIS A 51 8.42 -5.60 1.75
N GLY A 52 9.37 -5.66 0.80
CA GLY A 52 10.12 -4.48 0.36
C GLY A 52 11.57 -4.42 0.85
N GLN A 53 12.29 -3.45 0.30
CA GLN A 53 13.75 -3.39 0.37
C GLN A 53 14.24 -2.98 1.76
N LYS A 54 13.60 -2.02 2.46
CA LYS A 54 13.99 -1.67 3.85
C LYS A 54 13.81 -2.83 4.82
N VAL A 55 12.76 -3.64 4.66
CA VAL A 55 12.58 -4.86 5.48
C VAL A 55 13.74 -5.82 5.26
N GLN A 56 14.08 -6.10 3.99
CA GLN A 56 15.22 -6.96 3.65
C GLN A 56 16.54 -6.44 4.23
N GLN A 57 16.80 -5.13 4.14
CA GLN A 57 18.00 -4.50 4.68
C GLN A 57 18.04 -4.54 6.22
N SER A 58 16.92 -4.23 6.89
CA SER A 58 16.83 -4.23 8.36
C SER A 58 16.98 -5.64 8.93
N ALA A 59 16.43 -6.66 8.25
CA ALA A 59 16.64 -8.05 8.59
C ALA A 59 18.13 -8.44 8.48
N GLY A 60 18.78 -8.08 7.36
CA GLY A 60 20.21 -8.32 7.14
C GLY A 60 21.10 -7.63 8.20
N LYS A 61 20.83 -6.36 8.53
CA LYS A 61 21.54 -5.62 9.59
C LYS A 61 21.37 -6.25 10.98
N SER A 62 20.27 -6.96 11.19
CA SER A 62 19.96 -7.64 12.46
C SER A 62 20.42 -9.10 12.48
N GLY A 63 21.09 -9.59 11.42
CA GLY A 63 21.53 -10.98 11.30
C GLY A 63 20.39 -12.00 11.24
N LYS A 64 19.19 -11.60 10.80
CA LYS A 64 17.99 -12.45 10.71
C LYS A 64 17.58 -12.65 9.26
N THR A 65 16.88 -13.74 8.97
CA THR A 65 16.13 -13.82 7.71
C THR A 65 14.99 -12.78 7.69
N PRO A 66 14.54 -12.32 6.51
CA PRO A 66 13.42 -11.38 6.42
C PRO A 66 12.15 -11.89 7.11
N GLN A 67 11.83 -13.18 7.01
CA GLN A 67 10.65 -13.78 7.66
C GLN A 67 10.76 -13.70 9.19
N GLU A 68 11.88 -14.13 9.78
CA GLU A 68 12.10 -14.05 11.23
C GLU A 68 12.07 -12.61 11.75
N PHE A 69 12.53 -11.66 10.94
CA PHE A 69 12.49 -10.25 11.27
C PHE A 69 11.05 -9.74 11.34
N VAL A 70 10.24 -9.96 10.30
CA VAL A 70 8.84 -9.49 10.28
C VAL A 70 7.95 -10.24 11.27
N ASP A 71 8.20 -11.52 11.54
CA ASP A 71 7.52 -12.27 12.60
C ASP A 71 7.74 -11.61 13.98
N GLY A 72 8.97 -11.16 14.26
CA GLY A 72 9.31 -10.44 15.49
C GLY A 72 8.72 -9.03 15.57
N ILE A 73 8.59 -8.32 14.44
CA ILE A 73 7.92 -7.01 14.39
C ILE A 73 6.41 -7.18 14.57
N CYS A 74 5.79 -8.15 13.90
CA CYS A 74 4.38 -8.48 14.05
C CYS A 74 4.02 -8.77 15.51
N GLY A 75 4.85 -9.54 16.24
CA GLY A 75 4.66 -9.79 17.67
C GLY A 75 4.62 -8.53 18.54
N GLN A 76 5.40 -7.50 18.19
CA GLN A 76 5.41 -6.21 18.87
C GLN A 76 4.12 -5.40 18.61
N PHE A 77 3.64 -5.38 17.36
CA PHE A 77 2.37 -4.74 17.01
C PHE A 77 1.18 -5.42 17.70
N LEU A 78 1.12 -6.76 17.68
CA LEU A 78 0.08 -7.54 18.36
C LEU A 78 0.08 -7.31 19.88
N SER A 79 1.28 -7.19 20.48
CA SER A 79 1.42 -6.87 21.90
C SER A 79 0.91 -5.45 22.21
N LEU A 80 1.17 -4.47 21.35
CA LEU A 80 0.62 -3.13 21.52
C LEU A 80 -0.91 -3.13 21.40
N TRP A 81 -1.50 -3.82 20.42
CA TRP A 81 -2.97 -3.90 20.31
C TRP A 81 -3.61 -4.56 21.53
N LYS A 82 -2.97 -5.55 22.12
CA LYS A 82 -3.43 -6.15 23.38
C LYS A 82 -3.44 -5.14 24.53
N ILE A 83 -2.41 -4.29 24.63
CA ILE A 83 -2.35 -3.22 25.65
C ILE A 83 -3.45 -2.17 25.40
N LEU A 84 -3.63 -1.76 24.15
CA LEU A 84 -4.63 -0.78 23.74
C LEU A 84 -6.06 -1.33 23.67
N ARG A 85 -6.23 -2.65 23.78
CA ARG A 85 -7.49 -3.38 23.58
C ARG A 85 -8.13 -3.13 22.23
N VAL A 86 -7.30 -3.04 21.19
CA VAL A 86 -7.74 -2.97 19.80
C VAL A 86 -8.01 -4.40 19.32
N GLU A 87 -9.21 -4.67 18.83
CA GLU A 87 -9.68 -6.03 18.50
C GLU A 87 -10.22 -6.07 17.06
N PRO A 88 -9.34 -6.12 16.04
CA PRO A 88 -9.78 -6.35 14.68
C PRO A 88 -10.31 -7.78 14.52
N ASP A 89 -11.29 -7.97 13.65
CA ASP A 89 -11.85 -9.29 13.31
C ASP A 89 -10.86 -10.13 12.50
N ASP A 90 -9.93 -9.48 11.81
CA ASP A 90 -8.85 -10.11 11.05
C ASP A 90 -7.60 -9.24 11.06
N PHE A 91 -6.45 -9.90 10.96
CA PHE A 91 -5.14 -9.26 10.91
C PHE A 91 -4.34 -9.82 9.73
N VAL A 92 -4.30 -9.08 8.61
CA VAL A 92 -3.64 -9.55 7.39
C VAL A 92 -2.15 -9.21 7.43
N ARG A 93 -1.30 -10.23 7.31
CA ARG A 93 0.13 -10.09 7.07
C ARG A 93 0.43 -10.35 5.59
N THR A 94 1.18 -9.47 4.91
CA THR A 94 1.44 -9.63 3.47
C THR A 94 2.29 -10.86 3.14
N THR A 95 3.02 -11.43 4.12
CA THR A 95 3.71 -12.72 3.91
C THR A 95 2.80 -13.94 3.84
N GLU A 96 1.52 -13.81 4.21
CA GLU A 96 0.58 -14.94 4.24
C GLU A 96 0.28 -15.50 2.86
N ARG A 97 0.11 -16.83 2.80
CA ARG A 97 -0.21 -17.54 1.56
C ARG A 97 -1.51 -17.05 0.91
N ARG A 98 -2.54 -16.71 1.71
CA ARG A 98 -3.82 -16.20 1.17
C ARG A 98 -3.66 -14.86 0.46
N HIS A 99 -2.79 -13.99 0.98
CA HIS A 99 -2.52 -12.69 0.39
C HIS A 99 -1.71 -12.84 -0.89
N LYS A 100 -0.60 -13.61 -0.82
CA LYS A 100 0.25 -13.92 -1.98
C LYS A 100 -0.53 -14.48 -3.16
N LYS A 101 -1.44 -15.42 -2.88
CA LYS A 101 -2.33 -16.02 -3.89
C LYS A 101 -3.21 -14.96 -4.56
N LEU A 102 -3.88 -14.11 -3.77
CA LEU A 102 -4.76 -13.08 -4.29
C LEU A 102 -4.00 -12.06 -5.14
N VAL A 103 -2.84 -11.59 -4.67
CA VAL A 103 -2.00 -10.62 -5.41
C VAL A 103 -1.59 -11.20 -6.76
N ALA A 104 -1.14 -12.46 -6.79
CA ALA A 104 -0.80 -13.14 -8.03
C ALA A 104 -2.01 -13.25 -8.99
N GLU A 105 -3.19 -13.63 -8.50
CA GLU A 105 -4.41 -13.73 -9.32
C GLU A 105 -4.81 -12.39 -9.94
N VAL A 106 -4.74 -11.30 -9.16
CA VAL A 106 -5.06 -9.95 -9.64
C VAL A 106 -4.05 -9.48 -10.69
N LEU A 107 -2.75 -9.66 -10.44
CA LEU A 107 -1.69 -9.29 -11.38
C LEU A 107 -1.81 -10.07 -12.69
N GLU A 108 -2.06 -11.37 -12.62
CA GLU A 108 -2.21 -12.20 -13.81
C GLU A 108 -3.43 -11.77 -14.64
N LYS A 109 -4.54 -11.42 -13.98
CA LYS A 109 -5.73 -10.89 -14.64
C LYS A 109 -5.43 -9.57 -15.36
N LEU A 110 -4.84 -8.59 -14.69
CA LEU A 110 -4.51 -7.28 -15.29
C LEU A 110 -3.52 -7.41 -16.45
N HIS A 111 -2.54 -8.32 -16.33
CA HIS A 111 -1.61 -8.60 -17.41
C HIS A 111 -2.31 -9.21 -18.63
N ARG A 112 -3.21 -10.18 -18.45
CA ARG A 112 -4.00 -10.76 -19.54
C ARG A 112 -4.93 -9.75 -20.22
N GLN A 113 -5.40 -8.73 -19.48
CA GLN A 113 -6.20 -7.64 -20.03
C GLN A 113 -5.39 -6.61 -20.82
N GLY A 114 -4.06 -6.69 -20.75
CA GLY A 114 -3.17 -5.73 -21.38
C GLY A 114 -3.03 -4.42 -20.60
N ASP A 115 -3.42 -4.40 -19.31
CA ASP A 115 -3.33 -3.23 -18.44
C ASP A 115 -1.93 -3.07 -17.81
N ILE A 116 -1.13 -4.13 -17.82
CA ILE A 116 0.26 -4.12 -17.37
C ILE A 116 1.19 -4.18 -18.59
N VAL A 117 2.11 -3.23 -18.68
CA VAL A 117 3.10 -3.11 -19.77
C VAL A 117 4.52 -3.17 -19.22
N LYS A 118 5.44 -3.72 -20.01
CA LYS A 118 6.87 -3.71 -19.70
C LYS A 118 7.48 -2.41 -20.21
N GLY A 119 8.29 -1.75 -19.40
CA GLY A 119 8.96 -0.52 -19.77
C GLY A 119 10.39 -0.49 -19.23
N THR A 120 11.27 0.24 -19.94
CA THR A 120 12.60 0.56 -19.42
C THR A 120 12.54 1.95 -18.80
N PHE A 121 12.87 2.04 -17.52
CA PHE A 121 13.01 3.31 -16.83
C PHE A 121 14.49 3.62 -16.66
N LYS A 122 14.90 4.80 -17.14
CA LYS A 122 16.23 5.34 -16.92
C LYS A 122 16.11 6.61 -16.09
N GLY A 123 16.77 6.66 -14.94
CA GLY A 123 16.73 7.84 -14.09
C GLY A 123 17.65 7.75 -12.88
N PHE A 124 17.68 8.85 -12.12
CA PHE A 124 18.41 8.93 -10.86
C PHE A 124 17.60 8.26 -9.76
N TYR A 125 18.20 7.36 -9.00
CA TYR A 125 17.54 6.59 -7.96
C TYR A 125 18.21 6.85 -6.61
N SER A 126 17.40 7.23 -5.62
CA SER A 126 17.86 7.35 -4.23
C SER A 126 17.76 6.00 -3.55
N VAL A 127 18.90 5.45 -3.12
CA VAL A 127 18.95 4.20 -2.35
C VAL A 127 18.26 4.37 -0.99
N ARG A 128 18.33 5.57 -0.40
CA ARG A 128 17.75 5.89 0.90
C ARG A 128 16.23 6.08 0.86
N ALA A 129 15.73 6.82 -0.13
CA ALA A 129 14.30 7.08 -0.29
C ALA A 129 13.58 5.94 -1.02
N GLU A 130 14.33 5.03 -1.65
CA GLU A 130 13.85 3.90 -2.44
C GLU A 130 13.01 4.27 -3.67
N GLN A 131 13.17 5.49 -4.17
CA GLN A 131 12.43 6.01 -5.29
C GLN A 131 13.35 6.60 -6.36
N PHE A 132 12.84 6.65 -7.59
CA PHE A 132 13.43 7.46 -8.63
C PHE A 132 13.16 8.93 -8.33
N LEU A 133 14.19 9.76 -8.51
CA LEU A 133 14.15 11.19 -8.36
C LEU A 133 13.93 11.84 -9.72
N THR A 134 13.20 12.94 -9.69
CA THR A 134 12.93 13.82 -10.82
C THR A 134 13.91 14.99 -10.79
N GLU A 135 14.15 15.61 -11.95
CA GLU A 135 15.05 16.77 -12.03
C GLU A 135 14.57 17.96 -11.16
N LYS A 136 13.28 18.03 -10.82
CA LYS A 136 12.72 19.06 -9.94
C LYS A 136 13.17 18.92 -8.48
N GLU A 137 13.58 17.72 -8.08
CA GLU A 137 14.10 17.45 -6.73
C GLU A 137 15.60 17.76 -6.64
N ARG A 138 16.23 18.17 -7.75
CA ARG A 138 17.63 18.56 -7.82
C ARG A 138 17.81 19.99 -7.33
N GLN A 139 18.91 20.24 -6.62
CA GLN A 139 19.27 21.58 -6.19
C GLN A 139 19.69 22.44 -7.40
N ALA A 140 19.68 23.76 -7.23
CA ALA A 140 20.04 24.70 -8.29
C ALA A 140 21.50 24.52 -8.77
N ASP A 141 22.37 23.95 -7.94
CA ASP A 141 23.77 23.63 -8.27
C ASP A 141 23.95 22.25 -8.94
N GLY A 142 22.86 21.52 -9.19
CA GLY A 142 22.88 20.18 -9.78
C GLY A 142 23.16 19.04 -8.80
N SER A 143 23.35 19.33 -7.52
CA SER A 143 23.47 18.31 -6.47
C SER A 143 22.11 17.77 -6.04
N TRP A 144 22.08 16.58 -5.44
CA TRP A 144 20.87 16.03 -4.82
C TRP A 144 20.80 16.47 -3.35
N PRO A 145 19.62 16.87 -2.85
CA PRO A 145 19.41 17.14 -1.43
C PRO A 145 19.89 15.98 -0.54
N GLU A 146 20.51 16.31 0.59
CA GLU A 146 21.11 15.32 1.52
C GLU A 146 20.10 14.26 2.01
N ILE A 147 18.82 14.62 2.06
CA ILE A 147 17.73 13.70 2.41
C ILE A 147 17.68 12.46 1.50
N TYR A 148 18.14 12.57 0.26
CA TYR A 148 18.17 11.47 -0.70
C TYR A 148 19.42 10.57 -0.55
N GLY A 149 20.42 10.98 0.23
CA GLY A 149 21.64 10.20 0.41
C GLY A 149 22.35 9.90 -0.92
N GLU A 150 22.83 8.68 -1.09
CA GLU A 150 23.46 8.23 -2.34
C GLU A 150 22.43 8.13 -3.46
N VAL A 151 22.74 8.78 -4.58
CA VAL A 151 21.92 8.78 -5.80
C VAL A 151 22.73 8.21 -6.95
N VAL A 152 22.17 7.18 -7.58
CA VAL A 152 22.80 6.45 -8.70
C VAL A 152 21.94 6.56 -9.95
N GLU A 153 22.56 6.69 -11.13
CA GLU A 153 21.83 6.58 -12.39
C GLU A 153 21.58 5.10 -12.69
N LEU A 154 20.32 4.71 -12.78
CA LEU A 154 19.92 3.33 -13.04
C LEU A 154 19.05 3.25 -14.29
N THR A 155 19.31 2.22 -15.10
CA THR A 155 18.41 1.77 -16.16
C THR A 155 17.86 0.42 -15.73
N GLU A 156 16.55 0.33 -15.55
CA GLU A 156 15.90 -0.89 -15.11
C GLU A 156 14.68 -1.18 -15.98
N GLU A 157 14.51 -2.45 -16.31
CA GLU A 157 13.29 -2.94 -16.92
C GLU A 157 12.31 -3.31 -15.81
N ASN A 158 11.14 -2.67 -15.82
CA ASN A 158 10.09 -2.85 -14.82
C ASN A 158 8.74 -3.02 -15.51
N TYR A 159 7.77 -3.57 -14.79
CA TYR A 159 6.38 -3.61 -15.20
C TYR A 159 5.63 -2.40 -14.63
N PHE A 160 4.74 -1.86 -15.44
CA PHE A 160 3.94 -0.67 -15.14
C PHE A 160 2.46 -1.00 -15.34
N PHE A 161 1.64 -0.59 -14.39
CA PHE A 161 0.20 -0.53 -14.54
C PHE A 161 -0.17 0.78 -15.23
N GLN A 162 -1.02 0.72 -16.27
CA GLN A 162 -1.45 1.87 -17.07
C GLN A 162 -2.43 2.80 -16.35
N LEU A 163 -2.01 3.27 -15.17
CA LEU A 163 -2.76 4.16 -14.28
C LEU A 163 -3.20 5.44 -14.98
N SER A 164 -2.39 5.96 -15.90
CA SER A 164 -2.66 7.20 -16.64
C SER A 164 -4.02 7.18 -17.36
N LYS A 165 -4.47 6.01 -17.84
CA LYS A 165 -5.77 5.83 -18.51
C LYS A 165 -6.98 6.07 -17.61
N HIS A 166 -6.80 6.01 -16.28
CA HIS A 166 -7.88 6.08 -15.30
C HIS A 166 -8.07 7.49 -14.71
N GLN A 167 -7.22 8.45 -15.07
CA GLN A 167 -7.23 9.78 -14.46
C GLN A 167 -8.57 10.51 -14.58
N ASP A 168 -9.15 10.55 -15.78
CA ASP A 168 -10.39 11.30 -16.03
C ASP A 168 -11.58 10.65 -15.32
N TRP A 169 -11.64 9.32 -15.33
CA TRP A 169 -12.63 8.55 -14.57
C TRP A 169 -12.53 8.83 -13.07
N LEU A 170 -11.32 8.83 -12.51
CA LEU A 170 -11.10 9.09 -11.08
C LEU A 170 -11.50 10.52 -10.70
N ARG A 171 -11.14 11.51 -11.54
CA ARG A 171 -11.54 12.91 -11.33
C ARG A 171 -13.06 13.05 -11.31
N GLU A 172 -13.75 12.43 -12.27
CA GLU A 172 -15.21 12.44 -12.35
C GLU A 172 -15.85 11.75 -11.14
N LEU A 173 -15.30 10.61 -10.70
CA LEU A 173 -15.77 9.88 -9.51
C LEU A 173 -15.74 10.76 -8.27
N ILE A 174 -14.61 11.44 -7.99
CA ILE A 174 -14.44 12.31 -6.83
C ILE A 174 -15.41 13.49 -6.87
N GLN A 175 -15.61 14.09 -8.05
CA GLN A 175 -16.53 15.21 -8.22
C GLN A 175 -18.00 14.81 -8.02
N LYS A 176 -18.39 13.61 -8.48
CA LYS A 176 -19.75 13.09 -8.36
C LYS A 176 -20.07 12.52 -6.98
N GLN A 177 -19.07 12.11 -6.21
CA GLN A 177 -19.23 11.50 -4.89
C GLN A 177 -18.51 12.32 -3.80
N PRO A 178 -19.11 13.43 -3.32
CA PRO A 178 -18.45 14.33 -2.36
C PRO A 178 -18.14 13.67 -1.00
N THR A 179 -18.78 12.53 -0.69
CA THR A 179 -18.55 11.76 0.54
C THR A 179 -17.51 10.65 0.38
N LEU A 180 -16.94 10.46 -0.82
CA LEU A 180 -15.93 9.42 -1.08
C LEU A 180 -14.69 9.62 -0.22
N ILE A 181 -14.32 10.88 0.02
CA ILE A 181 -13.15 11.27 0.80
C ILE A 181 -13.59 12.20 1.92
N PHE A 182 -13.28 11.80 3.14
CA PHE A 182 -13.55 12.58 4.34
C PHE A 182 -12.25 12.81 5.12
N PRO A 183 -11.98 14.03 5.62
CA PRO A 183 -12.80 15.24 5.52
C PRO A 183 -12.77 15.91 4.14
N GLU A 184 -13.81 16.69 3.80
CA GLU A 184 -14.02 17.27 2.45
C GLU A 184 -12.82 18.06 1.90
N PHE A 185 -12.08 18.79 2.74
CA PHE A 185 -10.92 19.56 2.27
C PHE A 185 -9.80 18.68 1.71
N ARG A 186 -9.73 17.38 2.09
CA ARG A 186 -8.79 16.41 1.53
C ARG A 186 -9.19 15.97 0.11
N ALA A 187 -10.47 16.00 -0.23
CA ALA A 187 -10.91 15.76 -1.61
C ALA A 187 -10.37 16.84 -2.56
N LYS A 188 -10.30 18.10 -2.09
CA LYS A 188 -9.73 19.22 -2.86
C LYS A 188 -8.23 19.04 -3.12
N GLU A 189 -7.49 18.55 -2.12
CA GLU A 189 -6.07 18.22 -2.27
C GLU A 189 -5.85 17.14 -3.33
N LEU A 190 -6.65 16.07 -3.31
CA LEU A 190 -6.57 15.01 -4.32
C LEU A 190 -6.95 15.51 -5.72
N LEU A 191 -8.00 16.32 -5.85
CA LEU A 191 -8.37 16.93 -7.13
C LEU A 191 -7.24 17.79 -7.70
N GLY A 192 -6.56 18.57 -6.84
CA GLY A 192 -5.38 19.34 -7.24
C GLY A 192 -4.21 18.46 -7.69
N ALA A 193 -4.00 17.31 -7.06
CA ALA A 193 -2.99 16.34 -7.51
C ALA A 193 -3.32 15.76 -8.90
N LEU A 194 -4.61 15.59 -9.20
CA LEU A 194 -5.11 15.09 -10.49
C LEU A 194 -5.10 16.14 -11.60
N GLU A 195 -4.81 17.42 -11.34
CA GLU A 195 -4.68 18.44 -12.40
C GLU A 195 -3.48 18.16 -13.33
N LYS A 196 -2.45 17.49 -12.81
CA LYS A 196 -1.28 17.08 -13.57
C LYS A 196 -1.50 15.68 -14.15
N PRO A 197 -0.99 15.39 -15.36
CA PRO A 197 -1.02 14.05 -15.93
C PRO A 197 -0.41 13.01 -14.97
N LEU A 198 -1.18 11.96 -14.66
CA LEU A 198 -0.73 10.82 -13.88
C LEU A 198 0.24 9.99 -14.70
N PRO A 199 1.43 9.66 -14.17
CA PRO A 199 2.29 8.67 -14.80
C PRO A 199 1.72 7.27 -14.59
N ASP A 200 2.12 6.34 -15.45
CA ASP A 200 1.88 4.92 -15.20
C ASP A 200 2.60 4.46 -13.93
N LEU A 201 1.93 3.61 -13.15
CA LEU A 201 2.41 3.18 -11.85
C LEU A 201 3.41 2.05 -12.04
N CYS A 202 4.63 2.21 -11.54
CA CYS A 202 5.61 1.13 -11.54
C CYS A 202 5.28 0.09 -10.47
N ILE A 203 4.99 -1.14 -10.88
CA ILE A 203 4.46 -2.22 -10.01
C ILE A 203 5.45 -3.35 -9.75
N SER A 204 6.66 -3.29 -10.32
CA SER A 204 7.68 -4.32 -10.10
C SER A 204 9.07 -3.75 -9.94
N ARG A 205 9.97 -4.61 -9.42
CA ARG A 205 11.42 -4.42 -9.42
C ARG A 205 12.14 -5.72 -9.78
N PRO A 206 13.34 -5.64 -10.37
CA PRO A 206 14.14 -6.83 -10.61
C PRO A 206 14.47 -7.54 -9.29
N ARG A 207 14.39 -8.86 -9.30
CA ARG A 207 14.65 -9.72 -8.13
C ARG A 207 16.07 -9.56 -7.59
N SER A 208 17.03 -9.21 -8.45
CA SER A 208 18.40 -8.89 -8.07
C SER A 208 18.50 -7.68 -7.12
N ARG A 209 17.53 -6.77 -7.17
CA ARG A 209 17.46 -5.57 -6.34
C ARG A 209 16.55 -5.76 -5.13
N LEU A 210 15.41 -6.42 -5.35
CA LEU A 210 14.41 -6.72 -4.32
C LEU A 210 14.02 -8.19 -4.41
N ALA A 211 14.50 -9.01 -3.48
CA ALA A 211 14.15 -10.42 -3.42
C ALA A 211 13.00 -10.68 -2.44
N TRP A 212 12.81 -9.81 -1.45
CA TRP A 212 11.78 -9.95 -0.42
C TRP A 212 10.44 -9.33 -0.84
N GLY A 213 9.62 -10.13 -1.54
CA GLY A 213 8.28 -9.77 -1.98
C GLY A 213 7.58 -10.90 -2.74
N ILE A 214 6.50 -10.56 -3.42
CA ILE A 214 5.70 -11.50 -4.21
C ILE A 214 6.22 -11.51 -5.66
N PRO A 215 6.68 -12.64 -6.22
CA PRO A 215 7.07 -12.69 -7.64
C PRO A 215 5.88 -12.40 -8.57
N LEU A 216 6.13 -11.76 -9.71
CA LEU A 216 5.08 -11.62 -10.72
C LEU A 216 4.73 -13.00 -11.30
N PRO A 217 3.44 -13.33 -11.46
CA PRO A 217 3.01 -14.65 -11.95
C PRO A 217 3.39 -14.92 -13.42
N PHE A 218 3.80 -13.89 -14.16
CA PHE A 218 4.20 -13.95 -15.57
C PHE A 218 5.68 -13.59 -15.81
N ASP A 219 6.44 -13.22 -14.77
CA ASP A 219 7.89 -12.99 -14.85
C ASP A 219 8.53 -13.17 -13.46
N GLU A 220 9.09 -14.36 -13.19
CA GLU A 220 9.69 -14.70 -11.89
C GLU A 220 10.98 -13.93 -11.55
N ASN A 221 11.56 -13.22 -12.53
CA ASN A 221 12.71 -12.34 -12.32
C ASN A 221 12.30 -10.97 -11.78
N GLN A 222 10.99 -10.73 -11.65
CA GLN A 222 10.42 -9.48 -11.16
C GLN A 222 9.59 -9.74 -9.91
N VAL A 223 9.68 -8.82 -8.95
CA VAL A 223 8.96 -8.87 -7.68
C VAL A 223 8.00 -7.69 -7.62
N THR A 224 6.76 -7.94 -7.22
CA THR A 224 5.72 -6.94 -6.98
C THR A 224 6.23 -5.86 -6.03
N TYR A 225 6.03 -4.61 -6.41
CA TYR A 225 6.58 -3.46 -5.70
C TYR A 225 5.51 -2.78 -4.84
N VAL A 226 5.77 -2.80 -3.52
CA VAL A 226 5.15 -2.02 -2.43
C VAL A 226 3.64 -1.83 -2.57
N TRP A 227 3.18 -0.76 -3.22
CA TRP A 227 1.78 -0.35 -3.16
C TRP A 227 0.81 -1.36 -3.75
N PHE A 228 1.17 -2.04 -4.84
CA PHE A 228 0.27 -2.99 -5.50
C PHE A 228 0.02 -4.24 -4.64
N ASP A 229 1.03 -4.66 -3.88
CA ASP A 229 0.97 -5.73 -2.89
C ASP A 229 0.13 -5.26 -1.68
N ALA A 230 0.59 -4.20 -1.02
CA ALA A 230 0.01 -3.67 0.20
C ALA A 230 -1.48 -3.32 0.06
N LEU A 231 -1.90 -2.63 -1.02
CA LEU A 231 -3.29 -2.20 -1.18
C LEU A 231 -4.28 -3.38 -1.33
N LEU A 232 -3.84 -4.53 -1.86
CA LEU A 232 -4.68 -5.72 -2.01
C LEU A 232 -4.95 -6.45 -0.68
N ASN A 233 -4.38 -6.00 0.44
CA ASN A 233 -4.71 -6.52 1.77
C ASN A 233 -6.21 -6.34 2.08
N TYR A 234 -6.82 -5.23 1.62
CA TYR A 234 -8.23 -4.94 1.88
C TYR A 234 -9.16 -5.97 1.24
N VAL A 235 -8.81 -6.42 0.03
CA VAL A 235 -9.51 -7.50 -0.67
C VAL A 235 -9.23 -8.85 0.00
N THR A 236 -8.01 -9.06 0.49
CA THR A 236 -7.64 -10.27 1.23
C THR A 236 -8.48 -10.42 2.50
N GLY A 237 -8.60 -9.35 3.30
CA GLY A 237 -9.39 -9.35 4.54
C GLY A 237 -10.90 -9.34 4.29
N ALA A 238 -11.37 -8.86 3.14
CA ALA A 238 -12.77 -9.05 2.74
C ALA A 238 -13.12 -10.53 2.52
N GLY A 239 -12.15 -11.36 2.09
CA GLY A 239 -12.25 -12.81 2.10
C GLY A 239 -13.10 -13.44 1.00
N ASN A 240 -13.38 -12.73 -0.11
CA ASN A 240 -14.22 -13.27 -1.20
C ASN A 240 -13.44 -14.02 -2.29
N GLY A 241 -12.10 -14.02 -2.24
CA GLY A 241 -11.24 -14.84 -3.10
C GLY A 241 -11.36 -14.58 -4.62
N ASN A 242 -11.98 -13.48 -5.04
CA ASN A 242 -12.25 -13.16 -6.44
C ASN A 242 -11.78 -11.76 -6.85
N GLY A 243 -10.87 -11.16 -6.07
CA GLY A 243 -10.39 -9.80 -6.32
C GLY A 243 -11.40 -8.69 -6.00
N LYS A 244 -12.50 -8.98 -5.28
CA LYS A 244 -13.54 -8.00 -4.92
C LYS A 244 -13.85 -7.98 -3.42
N LEU A 245 -14.40 -6.85 -2.97
CA LEU A 245 -14.85 -6.67 -1.59
C LEU A 245 -16.25 -7.29 -1.35
N GLY A 246 -17.03 -7.53 -2.40
CA GLY A 246 -18.25 -8.35 -2.35
C GLY A 246 -19.33 -7.72 -1.46
N ASN A 247 -19.92 -8.49 -0.53
CA ASN A 247 -20.95 -7.98 0.39
C ASN A 247 -20.44 -6.98 1.44
N TRP A 248 -19.15 -6.61 1.37
CA TRP A 248 -18.50 -5.63 2.21
C TRP A 248 -18.31 -4.28 1.50
N GLU A 249 -18.86 -4.12 0.30
CA GLU A 249 -18.91 -2.83 -0.40
C GLU A 249 -20.12 -2.00 0.07
N PRO A 250 -19.95 -0.67 0.26
CA PRO A 250 -18.68 0.06 0.25
C PRO A 250 -17.87 -0.17 1.55
N ALA A 251 -16.55 -0.13 1.44
CA ALA A 251 -15.63 -0.16 2.57
C ALA A 251 -15.29 1.26 3.05
N VAL A 252 -14.95 1.39 4.33
CA VAL A 252 -14.44 2.61 4.95
C VAL A 252 -12.99 2.38 5.34
N HIS A 253 -12.07 3.02 4.60
CA HIS A 253 -10.64 2.98 4.88
C HIS A 253 -10.24 4.17 5.76
N VAL A 254 -9.82 3.90 6.99
CA VAL A 254 -9.27 4.91 7.90
C VAL A 254 -7.76 4.93 7.72
N ILE A 255 -7.24 6.08 7.28
CA ILE A 255 -5.83 6.26 6.91
C ILE A 255 -5.22 7.54 7.49
N GLY A 256 -3.90 7.55 7.62
CA GLY A 256 -3.11 8.78 7.78
C GLY A 256 -3.12 9.65 6.52
N LYS A 257 -2.97 10.98 6.68
CA LYS A 257 -2.93 11.93 5.54
C LYS A 257 -1.74 11.68 4.60
N ASP A 258 -0.67 11.11 5.13
CA ASP A 258 0.60 10.84 4.47
C ASP A 258 0.50 9.76 3.38
N ILE A 259 -0.54 8.92 3.43
CA ILE A 259 -0.81 7.86 2.45
C ILE A 259 -2.11 8.10 1.67
N LEU A 260 -2.69 9.30 1.75
CA LEU A 260 -3.83 9.69 0.91
C LEU A 260 -3.39 9.85 -0.54
N VAL A 261 -2.48 10.80 -0.80
CA VAL A 261 -1.95 11.06 -2.14
C VAL A 261 -0.52 10.54 -2.21
N PRO A 262 -0.19 9.58 -3.11
CA PRO A 262 -1.07 8.99 -4.11
C PRO A 262 -1.73 7.64 -3.71
N ALA A 263 -1.29 6.99 -2.63
CA ALA A 263 -1.61 5.58 -2.41
C ALA A 263 -3.11 5.25 -2.36
N HIS A 264 -3.87 5.83 -1.43
CA HIS A 264 -5.30 5.49 -1.28
C HIS A 264 -6.24 6.31 -2.15
N GLY A 265 -5.83 7.52 -2.56
CA GLY A 265 -6.63 8.43 -3.36
C GLY A 265 -6.43 8.27 -4.87
N VAL A 266 -5.30 7.70 -5.32
CA VAL A 266 -4.97 7.57 -6.75
C VAL A 266 -4.71 6.12 -7.14
N TYR A 267 -3.89 5.37 -6.38
CA TYR A 267 -3.50 4.01 -6.81
C TYR A 267 -4.56 2.95 -6.51
N TRP A 268 -5.34 3.16 -5.45
CA TRP A 268 -6.33 2.19 -5.00
C TRP A 268 -7.65 2.18 -5.80
N PRO A 269 -8.31 3.34 -6.05
CA PRO A 269 -9.54 3.37 -6.83
C PRO A 269 -9.34 2.87 -8.27
#